data_AF-Q4TDK7-F1
#
_entry.id   AF-Q4TDK7-F1
#
_cell.length_a   1.000
_cell.length_b   1.000
_cell.length_c   1.000
_cell.angle_alpha   90.00
_cell.angle_beta   90.00
_cell.angle_gamma   90.00
#
_symmetry.space_group_name_H-M   'P 1'
#
loop_
_entity.id
_entity.type
_entity.pdbx_description
1 polymer ?
#
loop_
_entity_poly.entity_id
_entity_poly.type
_entity_poly.pdbx_seq_one_letter_code
_entity_poly.pdbx_strand_id
1 'polypeptide(L)' 'RGTRVLVNMWSIHHDPERWDKPDLFNPDRFRDPQGQRLTPSYFMPFGAGPRVCVGESLARLEIFLFLSSLLQRMSFR' A
#
# COMPACT_ATOMS: atom_id res chain seq x y z
N ARG A 1 17.59 -14.73 -21.93
CA ARG A 1 18.01 -15.19 -20.58
C ARG A 1 19.09 -14.24 -20.08
N GLY A 2 19.05 -13.81 -18.82
CA GLY A 2 19.97 -12.78 -18.30
C GLY A 2 19.56 -11.34 -18.55
N THR A 3 18.35 -11.10 -19.09
CA THR A 3 17.79 -9.75 -19.23
C THR A 3 17.48 -9.19 -17.84
N ARG A 4 17.95 -7.96 -17.57
CA ARG A 4 17.56 -7.21 -16.38
C ARG A 4 16.11 -6.77 -16.54
N VAL A 5 15.25 -7.18 -15.62
CA VAL A 5 13.85 -6.74 -15.55
C VAL A 5 13.70 -5.88 -14.31
N LEU A 6 13.12 -4.69 -14.49
CA LEU A 6 12.79 -3.77 -13.42
C LEU A 6 11.27 -3.62 -13.37
N VAL A 7 10.70 -3.77 -12.17
CA VAL A 7 9.27 -3.55 -11.93
C VAL A 7 9.10 -2.12 -11.44
N ASN A 8 8.39 -1.31 -12.21
CA ASN A 8 8.08 0.06 -11.80
C ASN A 8 6.87 0.06 -10.86
N MET A 9 7.14 0.01 -9.54
CA MET A 9 6.08 0.04 -8.52
C MET A 9 5.28 1.33 -8.54
N TRP A 10 5.93 2.47 -8.83
CA TRP A 10 5.24 3.76 -8.90
C TRP A 10 4.16 3.73 -9.99
N SER A 11 4.49 3.23 -11.18
CA SER A 11 3.52 3.09 -12.27
C SER A 11 2.36 2.17 -11.92
N ILE A 12 2.59 1.07 -11.18
CA ILE A 12 1.51 0.17 -10.74
C ILE A 12 0.56 0.88 -9.76
N HIS A 13 1.10 1.70 -8.85
CA HIS A 13 0.29 2.42 -7.85
C HIS A 13 -0.28 3.74 -8.37
N HIS A 14 0.10 4.17 -9.57
CA HIS A 14 -0.40 5.40 -10.23
C HIS A 14 -1.06 5.13 -11.58
N ASP A 15 -1.37 3.88 -11.90
CA ASP A 15 -2.07 3.50 -13.13
C ASP A 15 -3.50 4.07 -13.13
N PRO A 16 -3.85 5.02 -14.03
CA PRO A 16 -5.18 5.63 -14.07
C PRO A 16 -6.28 4.66 -14.52
N GLU A 17 -5.94 3.51 -15.12
CA GLU A 17 -6.92 2.46 -15.45
C GLU A 17 -7.35 1.65 -14.21
N ARG A 18 -6.54 1.67 -13.14
CA ARG A 18 -6.77 0.89 -11.92
C ARG A 18 -7.10 1.76 -10.71
N TRP A 19 -6.57 2.97 -10.66
CA TRP A 19 -6.72 3.88 -9.55
C TRP A 19 -7.46 5.14 -9.99
N ASP A 20 -8.64 5.39 -9.41
CA ASP A 20 -9.29 6.70 -9.54
C ASP A 20 -8.40 7.77 -8.89
N LYS A 21 -8.15 8.87 -9.61
CA LYS A 21 -7.31 9.99 -9.19
C LYS A 21 -6.02 9.50 -8.49
N PRO A 22 -5.09 8.87 -9.22
CA PRO A 22 -3.95 8.16 -8.63
C PRO A 22 -3.05 9.06 -7.77
N ASP A 23 -2.89 10.33 -8.15
CA ASP A 23 -2.06 11.29 -7.42
C ASP A 23 -2.73 11.87 -6.17
N LEU A 24 -4.03 11.61 -5.97
CA LEU A 24 -4.76 12.08 -4.78
C LEU A 24 -4.58 11.09 -3.62
N PHE A 25 -4.07 11.60 -2.50
CA PHE A 25 -4.12 10.87 -1.24
C PHE A 25 -5.58 10.71 -0.78
N ASN A 26 -6.14 9.53 -1.04
CA ASN A 26 -7.53 9.18 -0.71
C ASN A 26 -7.58 7.80 -0.03
N PRO A 27 -7.70 7.74 1.30
CA PRO A 27 -7.81 6.48 2.04
C PRO A 27 -9.09 5.68 1.74
N ASP A 28 -10.18 6.33 1.32
CA ASP A 28 -11.47 5.65 1.09
C ASP A 28 -11.43 4.65 -0.06
N ARG A 29 -10.41 4.72 -0.95
CA ARG A 29 -10.20 3.71 -2.00
C ARG A 29 -9.90 2.30 -1.47
N PHE A 30 -9.59 2.18 -0.18
CA PHE A 30 -9.35 0.91 0.50
C PHE A 30 -10.55 0.44 1.34
N ARG A 31 -11.75 0.95 1.03
CA ARG A 31 -13.01 0.56 1.68
C ARG A 31 -14.04 0.11 0.64
N ASP A 32 -14.82 -0.90 0.97
CA ASP A 32 -15.99 -1.30 0.17
C ASP A 32 -17.22 -0.42 0.51
N PRO A 33 -18.33 -0.51 -0.24
CA PRO A 33 -19.55 0.25 0.04
C PRO A 33 -20.17 -0.03 1.42
N GLN A 34 -19.83 -1.16 2.05
CA GLN A 34 -20.25 -1.56 3.39
C GLN A 34 -19.28 -1.06 4.47
N GLY A 35 -18.19 -0.39 4.08
CA GLY A 35 -17.18 0.17 4.96
C GLY A 35 -16.11 -0.82 5.41
N GLN A 36 -16.07 -2.04 4.89
CA GLN A 36 -15.05 -3.03 5.21
C GLN A 36 -13.76 -2.78 4.44
N ARG A 37 -12.65 -3.33 4.92
CA ARG A 37 -11.33 -3.19 4.28
C ARG A 37 -11.33 -3.86 2.91
N LEU A 38 -11.08 -3.07 1.88
CA LEU A 38 -10.81 -3.54 0.52
C LEU A 38 -9.32 -3.38 0.22
N THR A 39 -8.66 -4.46 -0.21
CA THR A 39 -7.27 -4.41 -0.67
C THR A 39 -7.21 -4.95 -2.08
N PRO A 40 -7.09 -4.07 -3.10
CA PRO A 40 -7.03 -4.51 -4.48
C PRO A 40 -5.80 -5.39 -4.73
N SER A 41 -5.92 -6.39 -5.62
CA SER A 41 -4.82 -7.31 -5.95
C SER A 41 -3.60 -6.63 -6.57
N TYR A 42 -3.79 -5.45 -7.16
CA TYR A 42 -2.73 -4.60 -7.72
C TYR A 42 -2.06 -3.69 -6.67
N PHE A 43 -2.53 -3.68 -5.42
CA PHE A 43 -1.87 -3.01 -4.32
C PHE A 43 -0.74 -3.88 -3.75
N MET A 44 0.46 -3.71 -4.29
CA MET A 44 1.64 -4.53 -3.99
C MET A 44 2.83 -3.71 -3.46
N PRO A 45 2.69 -2.98 -2.33
CA PRO A 45 3.77 -2.13 -1.79
C PRO A 45 5.02 -2.91 -1.37
N PHE A 46 4.88 -4.21 -1.11
CA PHE A 46 5.95 -5.12 -0.71
C PHE A 46 6.42 -6.06 -1.83
N GLY A 47 5.98 -5.80 -3.06
CA GLY A 47 6.20 -6.70 -4.19
C GLY A 47 5.29 -7.92 -4.17
N ALA A 48 5.64 -8.93 -4.97
CA ALA A 48 4.87 -10.16 -5.13
C ALA A 48 5.77 -11.32 -5.56
N GLY A 49 5.24 -12.55 -5.45
CA GLY A 49 5.90 -13.77 -5.89
C GLY A 49 7.08 -14.19 -5.01
N PRO A 50 8.02 -15.01 -5.52
CA PRO A 50 9.11 -15.60 -4.73
C PRO A 50 10.08 -14.60 -4.09
N ARG A 51 10.02 -13.33 -4.48
CA ARG A 51 10.87 -12.24 -3.98
C ARG A 51 10.07 -11.14 -3.27
N VAL A 52 8.84 -11.45 -2.84
CA VAL A 52 8.07 -10.56 -1.96
C VAL A 52 8.86 -10.23 -0.70
N CYS A 53 8.68 -9.03 -0.15
CA CYS A 53 9.37 -8.60 1.05
C CYS A 53 9.13 -9.55 2.21
N VAL A 54 10.20 -10.19 2.70
CA VAL A 54 10.15 -11.06 3.88
C VAL A 54 9.69 -10.32 5.15
N GLY A 55 9.89 -9.00 5.19
CA GLY A 55 9.52 -8.14 6.32
C GLY A 55 8.09 -7.61 6.26
N GLU A 56 7.26 -7.98 5.27
CA GLU A 56 5.92 -7.40 5.11
C GLU A 56 5.07 -7.50 6.40
N SER A 57 5.01 -8.68 7.01
CA SER A 57 4.22 -8.89 8.22
C SER A 57 4.71 -8.04 9.39
N LEU A 58 6.03 -7.91 9.54
CA LEU A 58 6.64 -7.07 10.58
C LEU A 58 6.36 -5.59 10.32
N ALA A 59 6.60 -5.12 9.10
CA ALA A 59 6.37 -3.73 8.72
C ALA A 59 4.90 -3.31 8.92
N ARG A 60 3.94 -4.19 8.59
CA ARG A 60 2.51 -3.92 8.81
C ARG A 60 2.18 -3.75 10.30
N LEU A 61 2.76 -4.61 11.15
CA LEU A 61 2.59 -4.52 12.60
C LEU A 61 3.20 -3.22 13.14
N GLU A 62 4.44 -2.92 12.76
CA GLU A 62 5.15 -1.71 13.20
C GLU A 62 4.40 -0.45 12.77
N ILE A 63 4.03 -0.33 11.49
CA ILE A 63 3.28 0.84 10.97
C ILE A 63 1.99 1.04 11.76
N PHE A 64 1.22 -0.03 12.01
CA PHE A 64 -0.02 0.06 12.75
C PHE A 64 0.21 0.53 14.20
N LEU A 65 1.14 -0.10 14.92
CA LEU A 65 1.42 0.21 16.32
C LEU A 65 2.01 1.61 16.49
N PHE A 66 2.99 2.00 15.68
CA PHE A 66 3.59 3.33 15.75
C PHE A 66 2.57 4.41 15.38
N LEU A 67 1.88 4.27 14.24
CA LEU A 67 0.94 5.30 13.79
C LEU A 67 -0.22 5.47 14.78
N SER A 68 -0.80 4.38 15.26
CA SER A 68 -1.88 4.45 16.25
C SER A 68 -1.41 5.06 17.57
N SER A 69 -0.23 4.68 18.07
CA SER A 69 0.33 5.24 19.30
C SER A 69 0.61 6.74 19.18
N LEU A 70 1.15 7.16 18.04
CA LEU A 70 1.43 8.57 17.77
C LEU A 70 0.15 9.40 17.67
N LEU A 71 -0.84 8.93 16.91
CA LEU A 71 -2.14 9.63 16.75
C LEU A 71 -2.96 9.67 18.05
N GLN A 72 -2.81 8.67 18.93
CA GLN A 72 -3.49 8.67 20.23
C GLN A 72 -2.89 9.67 21.23
N ARG A 73 -1.59 9.95 21.13
CA ARG A 73 -0.84 10.71 22.15
C ARG A 73 -0.45 12.11 21.68
N MET A 74 -0.45 12.36 20.38
CA MET A 74 0.02 13.60 19.79
C MET A 74 -1.02 14.16 18.83
N SER A 75 -1.09 15.50 18.76
CA SER A 75 -1.81 16.21 17.72
C SER A 75 -0.80 16.75 16.70
N PHE A 76 -1.00 16.38 15.44
CA PHE A 76 -0.21 16.86 14.31
C PHE A 76 -0.91 18.07 13.68
N ARG A 77 -0.17 19.11 13.31
CA ARG A 77 -0.65 20.30 12.61
C ARG A 77 0.14 20.49 11.33
#